data_AF-A0A914TXM3-F1
#
_entry.id   AF-A0A914TXM3-F1
#
_cell.length_a   1.000
_cell.length_b   1.000
_cell.length_c   1.000
_cell.angle_alpha   90.00
_cell.angle_beta   90.00
_cell.angle_gamma   90.00
#
_symmetry.space_group_name_H-M   'P 1'
#
loop_
_entity.id
_entity.type
_entity.pdbx_description
1 polymer ?
#
loop_
_entity_poly.entity_id
_entity_poly.type
_entity_poly.pdbx_seq_one_letter_code
_entity_poly.pdbx_strand_id
1 'polypeptide(L)'
;MSEKTYRMHRQLLITLIFQLLVPTITLFAPYSIVTAFIIAGAEDFGWLSQTSIIFGSLHSTLNTCMMLYFIQPYRQAVFKVFKLEAWLPAKPILVHSGTIPSNK
;
A
#
# COMPACT_ATOMS: atom_id res chain seq x y z
N MET A 1 18.27 21.07 -9.46
CA MET A 1 17.95 19.99 -8.50
C MET A 1 19.23 19.21 -8.22
N SER A 2 19.49 18.83 -6.97
CA SER A 2 20.61 17.94 -6.62
C SER A 2 20.40 16.56 -7.27
N GLU A 3 21.46 15.88 -7.70
CA GLU A 3 21.42 14.50 -8.25
C GLU A 3 20.60 13.54 -7.37
N LYS A 4 20.62 13.75 -6.06
CA LYS A 4 19.90 12.93 -5.08
C LYS A 4 18.38 13.04 -5.24
N THR A 5 17.86 14.25 -5.44
CA THR A 5 16.43 14.51 -5.67
C THR A 5 15.96 13.92 -7.00
N TYR A 6 16.80 14.00 -8.04
CA TYR A 6 16.51 13.45 -9.36
C TYR A 6 16.37 11.91 -9.32
N ARG A 7 17.26 11.22 -8.61
CA ARG A 7 17.19 9.76 -8.42
C ARG A 7 15.92 9.34 -7.68
N MET A 8 15.52 10.09 -6.64
CA MET A 8 14.29 9.82 -5.89
C MET A 8 13.03 10.00 -6.75
N HIS A 9 12.94 11.08 -7.53
CA HIS A 9 11.81 11.29 -8.45
C HIS A 9 11.76 10.22 -9.55
N ARG A 10 12.90 9.83 -10.11
CA ARG A 10 12.96 8.78 -11.13
C ARG A 10 12.47 7.43 -10.61
N GLN A 11 12.82 7.06 -9.37
CA GLN A 11 12.33 5.83 -8.75
C GLN A 11 10.82 5.89 -8.46
N LEU A 12 10.30 7.02 -8.00
CA LEU A 12 8.87 7.25 -7.80
C LEU A 12 8.10 7.10 -9.11
N LEU A 13 8.57 7.73 -10.19
CA LEU A 13 7.92 7.65 -11.49
C LEU A 13 7.93 6.22 -12.07
N ILE A 14 9.05 5.50 -11.98
CA ILE A 14 9.12 4.11 -12.44
C ILE A 14 8.15 3.23 -11.63
N THR A 15 8.14 3.40 -10.30
CA THR A 15 7.23 2.65 -9.43
C THR A 15 5.78 2.95 -9.79
N LEU A 16 5.44 4.22 -9.97
CA LEU A 16 4.09 4.66 -10.34
C LEU A 16 3.64 4.07 -11.67
N ILE A 17 4.54 3.97 -12.66
CA ILE A 17 4.24 3.34 -13.96
C ILE A 17 3.90 1.86 -13.78
N PHE A 18 4.74 1.10 -13.08
CA PHE A 18 4.44 -0.31 -12.79
C PHE A 18 3.17 -0.47 -11.97
N GLN A 19 2.97 0.43 -11.03
CA GLN A 19 1.81 0.48 -10.17
C GLN A 19 0.54 0.87 -10.91
N LEU A 20 0.61 1.52 -12.07
CA LEU A 20 -0.56 1.77 -12.92
C LEU A 20 -0.82 0.59 -13.86
N LEU A 21 0.25 0.06 -14.46
CA LEU A 21 0.15 -1.02 -15.46
C LEU A 21 -0.37 -2.34 -14.87
N VAL A 22 0.09 -2.71 -13.67
CA VAL A 22 -0.34 -3.95 -13.03
C VAL A 22 -1.85 -3.94 -12.73
N PRO A 23 -2.44 -2.91 -12.07
CA PRO A 23 -3.89 -2.77 -11.93
C PRO A 23 -4.65 -2.75 -13.23
N THR A 24 -4.15 -2.02 -14.23
CA THR A 24 -4.86 -1.95 -15.49
C THR A 24 -5.02 -3.34 -16.06
N ILE A 25 -3.96 -4.15 -16.13
CA ILE A 25 -4.05 -5.51 -16.65
C ILE A 25 -4.88 -6.42 -15.74
N THR A 26 -4.66 -6.37 -14.42
CA THR A 26 -5.32 -7.24 -13.45
C THR A 26 -6.80 -6.92 -13.24
N LEU A 27 -7.25 -5.68 -13.47
CA LEU A 27 -8.66 -5.30 -13.38
C LEU A 27 -9.40 -5.41 -14.72
N PHE A 28 -8.76 -5.07 -15.85
CA PHE A 28 -9.41 -5.18 -17.16
C PHE A 28 -9.68 -6.63 -17.55
N ALA A 29 -8.79 -7.56 -17.19
CA ALA A 29 -8.96 -8.98 -17.52
C ALA A 29 -10.21 -9.62 -16.89
N PRO A 30 -10.42 -9.62 -15.56
CA PRO A 30 -11.62 -10.21 -14.97
C PRO A 30 -12.88 -9.44 -15.35
N TYR A 31 -12.81 -8.11 -15.47
CA TYR A 31 -13.96 -7.29 -15.85
C TYR A 31 -14.43 -7.56 -17.29
N SER A 32 -13.49 -7.70 -18.22
CA SER A 32 -13.80 -8.03 -19.63
C SER A 32 -14.35 -9.45 -19.76
N ILE A 33 -13.84 -10.41 -18.99
CA ILE A 33 -14.35 -11.78 -18.94
C ILE A 33 -15.80 -11.78 -18.44
N VAL A 34 -16.09 -11.16 -17.30
CA VAL A 34 -17.46 -11.09 -16.75
C VAL A 34 -18.41 -10.43 -17.74
N THR A 35 -17.99 -9.34 -18.38
CA THR A 35 -18.81 -8.62 -19.38
C THR A 35 -19.10 -9.48 -20.61
N ALA A 36 -18.11 -10.22 -21.12
CA ALA A 36 -18.30 -11.13 -22.25
C ALA A 36 -19.28 -12.27 -21.93
N PHE A 37 -19.23 -12.81 -20.72
CA PHE A 37 -20.16 -13.85 -20.27
C PHE A 37 -21.59 -13.34 -20.09
N ILE A 38 -21.77 -12.10 -19.61
CA ILE A 38 -23.10 -11.45 -19.53
C ILE A 38 -23.70 -11.29 -20.93
N ILE A 39 -22.91 -10.82 -21.90
CA ILE A 39 -23.35 -10.66 -23.30
C ILE A 39 -23.69 -12.02 -23.93
N ALA A 40 -22.97 -13.08 -23.56
CA ALA A 40 -23.22 -14.44 -24.05
C ALA A 40 -24.49 -15.10 -23.46
N GLY A 41 -25.16 -14.47 -22.49
CA GLY A 41 -26.45 -14.93 -21.97
C GLY A 41 -26.41 -16.22 -21.16
N ALA A 42 -25.26 -16.57 -20.54
CA ALA A 42 -25.26 -17.64 -19.56
C ALA A 42 -26.09 -17.23 -18.33
N GLU A 43 -26.57 -18.17 -17.51
CA GLU A 43 -27.45 -17.82 -16.36
C GLU A 43 -26.78 -18.11 -15.00
N ASP A 44 -25.71 -18.92 -14.98
CA ASP A 44 -25.02 -19.35 -13.76
C ASP A 44 -23.57 -18.81 -13.66
N PHE A 45 -23.42 -17.56 -13.20
CA PHE A 45 -22.10 -16.93 -12.99
C PHE A 45 -21.89 -16.33 -11.60
N GLY A 46 -22.69 -16.71 -10.61
CA GLY A 46 -22.52 -16.26 -9.23
C GLY A 46 -21.11 -16.52 -8.69
N TRP A 47 -20.42 -17.58 -9.15
CA TRP A 47 -19.04 -17.85 -8.77
C TRP A 47 -18.02 -16.90 -9.44
N LEU A 48 -18.22 -16.53 -10.72
CA LEU A 48 -17.33 -15.60 -11.46
C LEU A 48 -17.36 -14.19 -10.85
N SER A 49 -18.53 -13.70 -10.46
CA SER A 49 -18.67 -12.41 -9.81
C SER A 49 -17.99 -12.38 -8.43
N GLN A 50 -18.21 -13.41 -7.61
CA GLN A 50 -17.54 -13.56 -6.31
C GLN A 50 -16.02 -13.64 -6.44
N THR A 51 -15.53 -14.40 -7.43
CA THR A 51 -14.09 -14.54 -7.66
C THR A 51 -13.48 -13.20 -8.09
N SER A 52 -14.18 -12.42 -8.93
CA SER A 52 -13.74 -11.08 -9.36
C SER A 52 -13.65 -10.10 -8.20
N ILE A 53 -14.58 -10.16 -7.24
CA ILE A 53 -14.54 -9.34 -6.02
C ILE A 53 -13.31 -9.70 -5.18
N ILE A 54 -13.03 -10.98 -4.97
CA ILE A 54 -11.85 -11.45 -4.22
C ILE A 54 -10.55 -10.99 -4.90
N PHE A 55 -10.45 -11.14 -6.23
CA PHE A 55 -9.29 -10.66 -6.99
C PHE A 55 -9.15 -9.14 -6.91
N GLY A 56 -10.24 -8.39 -6.94
CA GLY A 56 -10.24 -6.94 -6.74
C GLY A 56 -9.71 -6.51 -5.37
N SER A 57 -10.16 -7.20 -4.30
CA SER A 57 -9.67 -6.95 -2.94
C SER A 57 -8.19 -7.27 -2.79
N LEU A 58 -7.74 -8.43 -3.27
CA LEU A 58 -6.33 -8.83 -3.31
C LEU A 58 -5.48 -7.84 -4.11
N HIS A 59 -6.00 -7.37 -5.24
CA HIS A 59 -5.32 -6.41 -6.08
C HIS A 59 -5.06 -5.09 -5.32
N SER A 60 -6.05 -4.58 -4.58
CA SER A 60 -5.90 -3.36 -3.77
C SER A 60 -4.84 -3.52 -2.68
N THR A 61 -4.79 -4.68 -2.02
CA THR A 61 -3.74 -5.00 -1.03
C THR A 61 -2.36 -5.15 -1.67
N LEU A 62 -2.26 -5.87 -2.79
CA LEU A 62 -1.02 -6.06 -3.53
C LEU A 62 -0.46 -4.74 -4.08
N ASN A 63 -1.34 -3.81 -4.47
CA ASN A 63 -0.97 -2.48 -4.91
C ASN A 63 -0.24 -1.68 -3.81
N THR A 64 -0.76 -1.73 -2.58
CA THR A 64 -0.11 -1.13 -1.41
C THR A 64 1.20 -1.82 -1.08
N CYS A 65 1.25 -3.16 -1.13
CA CYS A 65 2.48 -3.93 -0.91
C CYS A 65 3.55 -3.64 -1.97
N MET A 66 3.16 -3.52 -3.25
CA MET A 66 4.04 -3.14 -4.36
C MET A 66 4.64 -1.76 -4.15
N MET A 67 3.86 -0.79 -3.69
CA MET A 67 4.38 0.54 -3.32
C MET A 67 5.43 0.45 -2.22
N LEU A 68 5.12 -0.30 -1.16
CA LEU A 68 5.99 -0.52 0.00
C LEU A 68 7.30 -1.19 -0.40
N TYR A 69 7.23 -2.13 -1.35
CA TYR A 69 8.38 -2.85 -1.88
C TYR A 69 9.15 -1.96 -2.89
N PHE A 70 8.58 -1.44 -3.95
CA PHE A 70 9.38 -0.77 -4.99
C PHE A 70 9.96 0.59 -4.57
N ILE A 71 9.36 1.28 -3.61
CA ILE A 71 9.91 2.53 -3.08
C ILE A 71 11.05 2.18 -2.09
N GLN A 72 12.27 2.13 -2.61
CA GLN A 72 13.50 1.87 -1.86
C GLN A 72 13.66 2.69 -0.56
N PRO A 73 13.33 4.00 -0.48
CA PRO A 73 13.37 4.73 0.80
C PRO A 73 12.30 4.28 1.80
N TYR A 74 11.19 3.72 1.32
CA TYR A 74 10.11 3.22 2.17
C TYR A 74 10.51 1.92 2.86
N ARG A 75 11.16 0.97 2.15
CA ARG A 75 11.73 -0.22 2.80
C ARG A 75 12.73 0.16 3.89
N GLN A 76 13.62 1.12 3.62
CA GLN A 76 14.61 1.55 4.61
C GLN A 76 13.96 2.23 5.83
N ALA A 77 12.87 2.97 5.63
CA ALA A 77 12.08 3.54 6.72
C ALA A 77 11.36 2.46 7.54
N VAL A 78 10.71 1.49 6.89
CA VAL A 78 10.02 0.37 7.54
C VAL A 78 10.99 -0.49 8.33
N PHE A 79 12.15 -0.85 7.75
CA PHE A 79 13.19 -1.57 8.48
C PHE A 79 13.76 -0.75 9.64
N LYS A 80 13.89 0.58 9.51
CA LYS A 80 14.25 1.43 10.64
C LYS A 80 13.19 1.41 11.74
N VAL A 81 11.91 1.52 11.41
CA VAL A 81 10.81 1.53 12.40
C VAL A 81 10.72 0.17 13.11
N PHE A 82 10.69 -0.94 12.37
CA PHE A 82 10.67 -2.28 12.98
C PHE A 82 11.92 -2.55 13.83
N LYS A 83 13.10 -2.10 13.39
CA LYS A 83 14.35 -2.28 14.15
C LYS A 83 14.45 -1.32 15.34
N LEU A 84 13.80 -0.16 15.28
CA LEU A 84 13.74 0.83 16.37
C LEU A 84 12.69 0.43 17.42
N GLU A 85 11.52 -0.06 17.03
CA GLU A 85 10.54 -0.65 17.96
C GLU A 85 11.09 -1.91 18.64
N ALA A 86 11.85 -2.74 17.93
CA ALA A 86 12.55 -3.88 18.53
C ALA A 86 13.68 -3.48 19.52
N TRP A 87 14.14 -2.23 19.47
CA TRP A 87 15.23 -1.70 20.33
C TRP A 87 14.77 -0.74 21.42
N LEU A 88 13.52 -0.29 21.40
CA LEU A 88 12.96 0.58 22.43
C LEU A 88 12.20 -0.27 23.45
N PRO A 89 12.74 -0.54 24.66
CA PRO A 89 11.86 -0.86 25.78
C PRO A 89 10.90 0.32 25.94
N ALA A 90 9.59 0.03 26.00
CA ALA A 90 8.52 1.00 26.12
C ALA A 90 8.95 2.14 27.05
N LYS A 91 9.25 3.31 26.48
CA LYS A 91 9.71 4.46 27.26
C LYS A 91 8.55 4.82 28.19
N PRO A 92 8.67 4.66 29.51
CA PRO A 92 7.59 5.07 30.39
C PRO A 92 7.40 6.56 30.17
N ILE A 93 6.17 6.94 29.83
CA ILE A 93 5.76 8.32 29.68
C ILE A 93 6.01 8.96 31.05
N LEU A 94 7.13 9.67 31.20
CA LEU A 94 7.30 10.57 32.33
C LEU A 94 6.31 11.70 32.09
N VAL A 95 5.11 11.48 32.62
CA VAL A 95 4.14 12.54 32.91
C VAL A 95 4.93 13.57 33.70
N HIS A 96 5.33 14.65 33.05
CA HIS A 96 5.78 15.85 33.73
C HIS A 96 4.57 16.36 34.50
N SER A 97 4.41 15.85 35.73
CA SER A 97 3.54 16.43 36.74
C SER A 97 4.11 17.82 37.01
N GLY A 98 3.55 18.81 36.32
CA GLY A 98 3.82 20.21 36.57
C GLY A 98 3.47 20.51 38.02
N THR A 99 4.49 20.72 38.83
CA THR A 99 4.34 21.30 40.17
C THR A 99 3.87 22.73 40.00
N ILE A 100 2.60 22.98 40.31
CA ILE A 100 2.02 24.32 40.44
C ILE A 100 2.72 25.00 41.62
N PRO A 101 3.40 26.15 41.45
CA PRO A 101 3.94 26.87 42.59
C PRO A 101 2.78 27.49 43.38
N SER A 102 2.59 27.01 44.61
CA SER A 102 1.74 27.65 45.62
C SER A 102 2.41 28.95 46.06
N ASN A 103 1.83 30.07 45.64
CA ASN A 103 2.21 31.40 46.06
C ASN A 103 1.80 31.61 47.54
N LYS A 104 2.75 32.07 48.35
CA LYS A 104 2.52 32.55 49.73
C LYS A 104 2.38 34.06 49.71
#